data_AF-A0A0P7BVK7-F1
#
_entry.id   AF-A0A0P7BVK7-F1
#
_cell.length_a   1.000
_cell.length_b   1.000
_cell.length_c   1.000
_cell.angle_alpha   90.00
_cell.angle_beta   90.00
_cell.angle_gamma   90.00
#
_symmetry.space_group_name_H-M   'P 1'
#
loop_
_entity.id
_entity.type
_entity.pdbx_description
1 polymer ?
#
loop_
_entity_poly.entity_id
_entity_poly.type
_entity_poly.pdbx_seq_one_letter_code
_entity_poly.pdbx_strand_id
1 'polypeptide(L)'
;METSHVISDLILGLTGLFVFFRYLLKLPLMETVLWEAFVLSVAVAAFAGAARFAGIDNAGLVSNFFQNMAATVGALGLAVVSWFKVWENDTLDSTIGWSVLGVGFIIFALLQVGIMPDLISHIPVVSMILVAIAAIYGITKGQTKLGIWLLAAVLFAALATFRNEFVTDLDNSIDAYHYLLAISLICFGMAAARPSV
;
A
#
# COMPACT_ATOMS: atom_id res chain seq x y z
N MET A 1 -8.85 -1.97 -25.91
CA MET A 1 -9.29 -1.07 -24.83
C MET A 1 -10.17 -1.87 -23.91
N GLU A 2 -9.72 -2.07 -22.67
CA GLU A 2 -10.38 -2.92 -21.67
C GLU A 2 -11.08 -2.01 -20.67
N THR A 3 -12.29 -1.56 -21.02
CA THR A 3 -12.98 -0.45 -20.33
C THR A 3 -13.21 -0.72 -18.84
N SER A 4 -13.46 -1.97 -18.45
CA SER A 4 -13.65 -2.31 -17.03
C SER A 4 -12.37 -2.08 -16.21
N HIS A 5 -11.21 -2.50 -16.74
CA HIS A 5 -9.91 -2.29 -16.11
C HIS A 5 -9.54 -0.82 -16.05
N VAL A 6 -9.83 -0.04 -17.09
CA VAL A 6 -9.66 1.42 -17.05
C VAL A 6 -10.45 2.03 -15.90
N ILE A 7 -11.72 1.65 -15.74
CA ILE A 7 -12.58 2.20 -14.68
C ILE A 7 -12.10 1.78 -13.30
N SER A 8 -11.78 0.49 -13.11
CA SER A 8 -11.37 -0.05 -11.81
C SER A 8 -10.01 0.52 -11.36
N ASP A 9 -9.05 0.70 -12.28
CA ASP A 9 -7.78 1.39 -11.99
C ASP A 9 -7.99 2.87 -11.67
N LEU A 10 -8.87 3.59 -12.39
CA LEU A 10 -9.18 4.98 -12.06
C LEU A 10 -9.78 5.11 -10.67
N ILE A 11 -10.65 4.17 -10.27
CA ILE A 11 -11.22 4.13 -8.92
C ILE A 11 -10.11 3.90 -7.89
N LEU A 12 -9.19 2.97 -8.12
CA LEU A 12 -8.05 2.74 -7.24
C LEU A 12 -7.16 3.98 -7.12
N GLY A 13 -6.79 4.59 -8.25
CA GLY A 13 -5.97 5.80 -8.30
C GLY A 13 -6.60 6.98 -7.56
N LEU A 14 -7.88 7.26 -7.83
CA LEU A 14 -8.64 8.31 -7.15
C LEU A 14 -8.80 8.02 -5.66
N THR A 15 -8.97 6.76 -5.28
CA THR A 15 -9.03 6.36 -3.86
C THR A 15 -7.70 6.63 -3.16
N GLY A 16 -6.57 6.31 -3.80
CA GLY A 16 -5.25 6.63 -3.26
C GLY A 16 -5.03 8.13 -3.06
N LEU A 17 -5.42 8.96 -4.03
CA LEU A 17 -5.39 10.42 -3.88
C LEU A 17 -6.31 10.91 -2.77
N PHE A 18 -7.54 10.40 -2.72
CA PHE A 18 -8.48 10.73 -1.65
C PHE A 18 -7.89 10.41 -0.27
N VAL A 19 -7.32 9.22 -0.09
CA VAL A 19 -6.70 8.79 1.16
C VAL A 19 -5.55 9.72 1.55
N PHE A 20 -4.69 10.06 0.58
CA PHE A 20 -3.58 10.99 0.79
C PHE A 20 -4.07 12.35 1.32
N PHE A 21 -4.96 13.02 0.58
CA PHE A 21 -5.45 14.37 0.96
C PHE A 21 -6.31 14.35 2.23
N ARG A 22 -7.14 13.30 2.41
CA ARG A 22 -8.09 13.24 3.53
C ARG A 22 -7.43 12.88 4.86
N TYR A 23 -6.43 11.99 4.83
CA TYR A 23 -5.84 11.38 6.02
C TYR A 23 -4.33 11.66 6.16
N LEU A 24 -3.53 11.39 5.12
CA LEU A 24 -2.05 11.34 5.26
C LEU A 24 -1.38 12.71 5.29
N LEU A 25 -1.88 13.68 4.50
CA LEU A 25 -1.30 15.03 4.42
C LEU A 25 -1.31 15.79 5.76
N LYS A 26 -2.13 15.32 6.71
CA LYS A 26 -2.29 15.93 8.04
C LYS A 26 -1.35 15.36 9.10
N LEU A 27 -0.55 14.35 8.73
CA LEU A 27 0.40 13.71 9.64
C LEU A 27 1.73 14.45 9.65
N PRO A 28 2.59 14.23 10.66
CA PRO A 28 3.97 14.67 10.62
C PRO A 28 4.71 14.07 9.42
N LEU A 29 5.69 14.81 8.90
CA LEU A 29 6.39 14.49 7.66
C LEU A 29 6.82 13.02 7.56
N MET A 30 7.50 12.47 8.58
CA MET A 30 8.01 11.10 8.51
C MET A 30 6.89 10.06 8.48
N GLU A 31 5.81 10.26 9.24
CA GLU A 31 4.63 9.40 9.17
C GLU A 31 3.99 9.49 7.79
N THR A 32 3.81 10.70 7.26
CA THR A 32 3.25 10.94 5.92
C THR A 32 4.06 10.21 4.86
N VAL A 33 5.39 10.36 4.86
CA VAL A 33 6.27 9.77 3.85
C VAL A 33 6.23 8.23 3.90
N LEU A 34 6.22 7.61 5.09
CA LEU A 34 6.14 6.15 5.18
C LEU A 34 4.79 5.59 4.72
N TRP A 35 3.67 6.26 5.06
CA TRP A 35 2.34 5.87 4.58
C TRP A 35 2.20 6.07 3.07
N GLU A 36 2.63 7.22 2.57
CA GLU A 36 2.43 7.61 1.17
C GLU A 36 3.32 6.83 0.22
N ALA A 37 4.49 6.34 0.67
CA ALA A 37 5.35 5.48 -0.14
C ALA A 37 4.60 4.25 -0.68
N PHE A 38 3.58 3.77 0.04
CA PHE A 38 2.65 2.78 -0.48
C PHE A 38 1.49 3.42 -1.24
N VAL A 39 0.74 4.32 -0.58
CA VAL A 39 -0.53 4.84 -1.12
C VAL A 39 -0.36 5.58 -2.45
N LEU A 40 0.63 6.48 -2.55
CA LEU A 40 0.89 7.23 -3.77
C LEU A 40 1.53 6.36 -4.85
N SER A 41 2.39 5.39 -4.48
CA SER A 41 2.92 4.43 -5.44
C SER A 41 1.79 3.60 -6.08
N VAL A 42 0.86 3.10 -5.28
CA VAL A 42 -0.34 2.41 -5.80
C VAL A 42 -1.20 3.35 -6.64
N ALA A 43 -1.39 4.60 -6.23
CA ALA A 43 -2.20 5.55 -6.99
C ALA A 43 -1.60 5.86 -8.37
N VAL A 44 -0.29 6.13 -8.44
CA VAL A 44 0.40 6.39 -9.70
C VAL A 44 0.44 5.14 -10.57
N ALA A 45 0.68 3.97 -9.97
CA ALA A 45 0.61 2.69 -10.66
C ALA A 45 -0.76 2.46 -11.31
N ALA A 46 -1.84 2.78 -10.61
CA ALA A 46 -3.20 2.63 -11.09
C ALA A 46 -3.54 3.63 -12.21
N PHE A 47 -3.15 4.91 -12.09
CA PHE A 47 -3.34 5.86 -13.19
C PHE A 47 -2.57 5.45 -14.46
N ALA A 48 -1.33 4.97 -14.30
CA ALA A 48 -0.55 4.43 -15.39
C ALA A 48 -1.16 3.12 -15.95
N GLY A 49 -1.75 2.29 -15.09
CA GLY A 49 -2.51 1.09 -15.46
C GLY A 49 -3.72 1.43 -16.31
N ALA A 50 -4.56 2.38 -15.88
CA ALA A 50 -5.68 2.90 -16.65
C ALA A 50 -5.24 3.44 -18.02
N ALA A 51 -4.14 4.21 -18.07
CA ALA A 51 -3.57 4.69 -19.33
C ALA A 51 -3.11 3.55 -20.25
N ARG A 52 -2.50 2.50 -19.70
CA ARG A 52 -2.13 1.28 -20.44
C ARG A 52 -3.37 0.59 -21.01
N PHE A 53 -4.39 0.34 -20.20
CA PHE A 53 -5.63 -0.30 -20.65
C PHE A 53 -6.43 0.53 -21.66
N ALA A 54 -6.23 1.86 -21.65
CA ALA A 54 -6.73 2.79 -22.65
C ALA A 54 -5.94 2.80 -23.98
N GLY A 55 -4.79 2.10 -24.05
CA GLY A 55 -3.99 1.94 -25.28
C GLY A 55 -2.70 2.75 -25.34
N ILE A 56 -2.19 3.26 -24.21
CA ILE A 56 -0.90 3.96 -24.15
C ILE A 56 0.19 2.95 -23.75
N ASP A 57 0.91 2.40 -24.74
CA ASP A 57 1.84 1.27 -24.56
C ASP A 57 2.93 1.52 -23.48
N ASN A 58 3.54 2.71 -23.47
CA ASN A 58 4.60 3.06 -22.52
C ASN A 58 4.11 3.19 -21.07
N ALA A 59 2.80 3.36 -20.84
CA ALA A 59 2.26 3.51 -19.49
C ALA A 59 2.38 2.22 -18.66
N GLY A 60 2.46 1.05 -19.31
CA GLY A 60 2.68 -0.22 -18.62
C GLY A 60 4.02 -0.29 -17.87
N LEU A 61 5.08 0.32 -18.42
CA LEU A 61 6.38 0.40 -17.74
C LEU A 61 6.31 1.26 -16.48
N VAL A 62 5.60 2.39 -16.55
CA VAL A 62 5.38 3.27 -15.41
C VAL A 62 4.55 2.56 -14.34
N SER A 63 3.48 1.88 -14.74
CA SER A 63 2.65 1.11 -13.81
C SER A 63 3.47 0.06 -13.07
N ASN A 64 4.23 -0.77 -13.79
CA ASN A 64 5.09 -1.79 -13.18
C ASN A 64 6.15 -1.18 -12.25
N PHE A 65 6.77 -0.06 -12.65
CA PHE A 65 7.77 0.63 -11.82
C PHE A 65 7.19 1.03 -10.44
N PHE A 66 6.00 1.63 -10.42
CA PHE A 66 5.37 2.05 -9.19
C PHE A 66 4.72 0.90 -8.40
N GLN A 67 4.27 -0.17 -9.07
CA GLN A 67 3.86 -1.41 -8.38
C GLN A 67 5.05 -2.01 -7.62
N ASN A 68 6.22 -2.08 -8.25
CA ASN A 68 7.45 -2.56 -7.60
C ASN A 68 7.86 -1.66 -6.43
N MET A 69 7.67 -0.34 -6.55
CA MET A 69 7.95 0.62 -5.47
C MET A 69 6.99 0.43 -4.29
N ALA A 70 5.70 0.24 -4.56
CA ALA A 70 4.70 -0.08 -3.55
C ALA A 70 5.03 -1.40 -2.84
N ALA A 71 5.44 -2.43 -3.59
CA ALA A 71 5.79 -3.75 -3.06
C ALA A 71 7.08 -3.76 -2.20
N THR A 72 7.89 -2.71 -2.27
CA THR A 72 9.19 -2.62 -1.59
C THR A 72 9.19 -1.48 -0.57
N VAL A 73 9.47 -0.26 -1.02
CA VAL A 73 9.50 0.96 -0.19
C VAL A 73 8.17 1.13 0.54
N GLY A 74 7.06 0.99 -0.19
CA GLY A 74 5.72 1.12 0.39
C GLY A 74 5.41 0.07 1.44
N ALA A 75 5.64 -1.21 1.13
CA ALA A 75 5.37 -2.32 2.04
C ALA A 75 6.18 -2.23 3.34
N LEU A 76 7.48 -1.91 3.24
CA LEU A 76 8.34 -1.71 4.42
C LEU A 76 7.91 -0.47 5.22
N GLY A 77 7.60 0.64 4.53
CA GLY A 77 7.10 1.86 5.14
C GLY A 77 5.81 1.61 5.95
N LEU A 78 4.84 0.91 5.35
CA LEU A 78 3.60 0.48 6.01
C LEU A 78 3.86 -0.35 7.27
N ALA A 79 4.75 -1.34 7.19
CA ALA A 79 5.06 -2.20 8.32
C ALA A 79 5.62 -1.39 9.50
N VAL A 80 6.59 -0.53 9.23
CA VAL A 80 7.25 0.27 10.27
C VAL A 80 6.31 1.30 10.86
N VAL A 81 5.62 2.09 10.03
CA VAL A 81 4.74 3.15 10.53
C VAL A 81 3.57 2.57 11.34
N SER A 82 3.08 1.38 10.99
CA SER A 82 2.05 0.67 11.76
C SER A 82 2.55 0.29 13.15
N TRP A 83 3.76 -0.26 13.25
CA TRP A 83 4.37 -0.63 14.53
C TRP A 83 4.66 0.59 15.41
N PHE A 84 5.22 1.65 14.84
CA PHE A 84 5.49 2.89 15.57
C PHE A 84 4.21 3.50 16.15
N LYS A 85 3.17 3.57 15.31
CA LYS A 85 1.90 4.14 15.73
C LYS A 85 1.26 3.36 16.88
N VAL A 86 1.44 2.04 16.91
CA VAL A 86 0.96 1.20 18.01
C VAL A 86 1.84 1.31 19.26
N TRP A 87 3.16 1.36 19.12
CA TRP A 87 4.10 1.29 20.24
C TRP A 87 4.28 2.62 20.98
N GLU A 88 4.55 3.70 20.26
CA GLU A 88 5.07 4.93 20.88
C GLU A 88 3.98 5.97 21.14
N ASN A 89 2.81 5.90 20.49
CA ASN A 89 1.78 6.96 20.53
C ASN A 89 2.32 8.39 20.24
N ASP A 90 3.55 8.50 19.74
CA ASP A 90 4.30 9.74 19.55
C ASP A 90 4.85 9.82 18.12
N THR A 91 5.55 10.90 17.79
CA THR A 91 6.11 11.13 16.46
C THR A 91 7.27 10.18 16.17
N LEU A 92 7.17 9.48 15.04
CA LEU A 92 8.20 8.59 14.50
C LEU A 92 9.59 9.26 14.47
N ASP A 93 10.59 8.58 15.04
CA ASP A 93 11.99 9.02 14.94
C ASP A 93 12.43 9.13 13.48
N SER A 94 13.00 10.28 13.13
CA SER A 94 13.37 10.58 11.74
C SER A 94 14.52 9.71 11.23
N THR A 95 15.44 9.29 12.10
CA THR A 95 16.56 8.42 11.72
C THR A 95 16.04 7.05 11.30
N ILE A 96 15.07 6.52 12.05
CA ILE A 96 14.43 5.24 11.73
C ILE A 96 13.62 5.36 10.44
N GLY A 97 12.83 6.42 10.29
CA GLY A 97 12.06 6.68 9.06
C GLY A 97 12.95 6.72 7.80
N TRP A 98 14.02 7.50 7.82
CA TRP A 98 14.95 7.59 6.68
C TRP A 98 15.71 6.30 6.42
N SER A 99 16.08 5.56 7.47
CA SER A 99 16.75 4.26 7.32
C SER A 99 15.85 3.25 6.59
N VAL A 100 14.57 3.22 6.93
CA VAL A 100 13.59 2.32 6.32
C VAL A 100 13.36 2.67 4.85
N LEU A 101 13.23 3.95 4.54
CA LEU A 101 13.15 4.41 3.14
C LEU A 101 14.41 4.05 2.37
N GLY A 102 15.59 4.28 2.94
CA GLY A 102 16.88 3.94 2.33
C GLY A 102 16.99 2.45 2.01
N VAL A 103 16.68 1.58 2.97
CA VAL A 103 16.65 0.12 2.77
C VAL A 103 15.64 -0.26 1.70
N GLY A 104 14.42 0.30 1.75
CA GLY A 104 13.39 0.05 0.73
C GLY A 104 13.84 0.43 -0.67
N PHE A 105 14.48 1.59 -0.84
CA PHE A 105 14.99 2.04 -2.13
C PHE A 105 16.19 1.23 -2.62
N ILE A 106 17.05 0.75 -1.72
CA ILE A 106 18.13 -0.18 -2.08
C ILE A 106 17.52 -1.48 -2.62
N ILE A 107 16.55 -2.07 -1.92
CA ILE A 107 15.90 -3.30 -2.36
C ILE A 107 15.17 -3.08 -3.70
N PHE A 108 14.46 -1.96 -3.83
CA PHE A 108 13.82 -1.57 -5.08
C PHE A 108 14.82 -1.47 -6.22
N ALA A 109 15.97 -0.82 -6.03
CA ALA A 109 17.00 -0.69 -7.05
C ALA A 109 17.59 -2.06 -7.45
N LEU A 110 17.85 -2.94 -6.48
CA LEU A 110 18.32 -4.31 -6.74
C LEU A 110 17.30 -5.09 -7.59
N LEU A 111 16.01 -4.98 -7.25
CA LEU A 111 14.93 -5.59 -8.04
C LEU A 111 14.88 -5.06 -9.47
N GLN A 112 15.04 -3.74 -9.67
CA GLN A 112 14.99 -3.14 -11.01
C GLN A 112 16.15 -3.58 -11.92
N VAL A 113 17.31 -3.90 -11.34
CA VAL A 113 18.46 -4.43 -12.10
C VAL A 113 18.47 -5.96 -12.21
N GLY A 114 17.40 -6.63 -11.77
CA GLY A 114 17.23 -8.08 -11.87
C GLY A 114 17.97 -8.89 -10.81
N ILE A 115 18.44 -8.25 -9.74
CA ILE A 115 19.06 -8.94 -8.60
C ILE A 115 17.93 -9.36 -7.63
N MET A 116 17.81 -10.67 -7.41
CA MET A 116 16.82 -11.28 -6.52
C MET A 116 15.34 -10.94 -6.87
N PRO A 117 14.89 -11.19 -8.12
CA PRO A 117 13.55 -10.83 -8.58
C PRO A 117 12.43 -11.44 -7.71
N ASP A 118 12.67 -12.60 -7.12
CA ASP A 118 11.72 -13.29 -6.26
C ASP A 118 11.35 -12.50 -5.00
N LEU A 119 12.19 -11.56 -4.55
CA LEU A 119 11.88 -10.75 -3.36
C LEU A 119 10.59 -9.94 -3.50
N ILE A 120 10.18 -9.62 -4.73
CA ILE A 120 8.99 -8.80 -4.98
C ILE A 120 7.69 -9.46 -4.51
N SER A 121 7.62 -10.79 -4.50
CA SER A 121 6.45 -11.53 -4.02
C SER A 121 6.51 -11.78 -2.50
N HIS A 122 7.70 -11.78 -1.91
CA HIS A 122 7.89 -12.11 -0.49
C HIS A 122 7.77 -10.90 0.43
N ILE A 123 8.30 -9.74 0.03
CA ILE A 123 8.31 -8.53 0.88
C ILE A 123 6.89 -8.07 1.25
N PRO A 124 5.93 -7.96 0.31
CA PRO A 124 4.57 -7.56 0.66
C PRO A 124 3.91 -8.55 1.63
N VAL A 125 4.12 -9.85 1.45
CA VAL A 125 3.54 -10.90 2.30
C VAL A 125 4.08 -10.79 3.73
N VAL A 126 5.40 -10.69 3.89
CA VAL A 126 6.02 -10.53 5.21
C VAL A 126 5.56 -9.22 5.86
N SER A 127 5.50 -8.13 5.09
CA SER A 127 5.03 -6.83 5.58
C SER A 127 3.57 -6.87 6.04
N MET A 128 2.69 -7.51 5.27
CA MET A 128 1.29 -7.74 5.66
C MET A 128 1.17 -8.50 6.97
N ILE A 129 1.95 -9.57 7.15
CA ILE A 129 2.00 -10.33 8.41
C ILE A 129 2.44 -9.43 9.57
N LEU A 130 3.51 -8.64 9.39
CA LEU A 130 3.99 -7.73 10.42
C LEU A 130 2.96 -6.66 10.78
N VAL A 131 2.25 -6.09 9.80
CA VAL A 131 1.16 -5.13 10.04
C VAL A 131 -0.01 -5.80 10.77
N ALA A 132 -0.37 -7.04 10.42
CA ALA A 132 -1.43 -7.79 11.11
C ALA A 132 -1.06 -8.06 12.58
N ILE A 133 0.20 -8.40 12.86
CA ILE A 133 0.69 -8.57 14.24
C ILE A 133 0.63 -7.22 14.98
N ALA A 134 1.07 -6.13 14.37
CA ALA A 134 0.95 -4.79 14.94
C ALA A 134 -0.51 -4.44 15.25
N ALA A 135 -1.44 -4.78 14.35
CA ALA A 135 -2.87 -4.57 14.50
C ALA A 135 -3.44 -5.31 15.72
N ILE A 136 -3.12 -6.61 15.84
CA ILE A 136 -3.54 -7.44 16.98
C ILE A 136 -2.95 -6.90 18.28
N TYR A 137 -1.67 -6.52 18.28
CA TYR A 137 -1.01 -5.92 19.44
C TYR A 137 -1.63 -4.57 19.82
N GLY A 138 -2.02 -3.74 18.84
CA GLY A 138 -2.73 -2.48 19.09
C GLY A 138 -4.08 -2.71 19.75
N ILE A 139 -4.82 -3.74 19.34
CA ILE A 139 -6.09 -4.13 19.98
C ILE A 139 -5.85 -4.54 21.44
N THR A 140 -4.83 -5.35 21.74
CA THR A 140 -4.55 -5.79 23.11
C THR A 140 -4.07 -4.64 24.01
N LYS A 141 -3.51 -3.58 23.43
CA LYS A 141 -3.16 -2.32 24.11
C LYS A 141 -4.30 -1.32 24.25
N GLY A 142 -5.53 -1.67 23.84
CA GLY A 142 -6.71 -0.81 23.92
C GLY A 142 -6.84 0.20 22.78
N GLN A 143 -5.95 0.18 21.79
CA GLN A 143 -6.04 0.99 20.57
C GLN A 143 -6.93 0.31 19.52
N THR A 144 -8.11 -0.13 19.94
CA THR A 144 -9.01 -1.01 19.17
C THR A 144 -9.37 -0.43 17.80
N LYS A 145 -9.61 0.89 17.71
CA LYS A 145 -9.93 1.54 16.43
C LYS A 145 -8.77 1.46 15.44
N LEU A 146 -7.55 1.78 15.87
CA LEU A 146 -6.35 1.67 15.03
C LEU A 146 -6.16 0.23 14.56
N GLY A 147 -6.16 -0.72 15.50
CA GLY A 147 -5.91 -2.12 15.22
C GLY A 147 -6.97 -2.75 14.30
N ILE A 148 -8.26 -2.45 14.47
CA ILE A 148 -9.31 -2.97 13.56
C ILE A 148 -9.09 -2.45 12.14
N TRP A 149 -8.78 -1.16 11.96
CA TRP A 149 -8.54 -0.60 10.63
C TRP A 149 -7.28 -1.16 9.97
N LEU A 150 -6.20 -1.35 10.72
CA LEU A 150 -4.99 -2.02 10.21
C LEU A 150 -5.28 -3.48 9.80
N LEU A 151 -6.02 -4.22 10.62
CA LEU A 151 -6.35 -5.61 10.35
C LEU A 151 -7.26 -5.73 9.11
N ALA A 152 -8.27 -4.85 8.99
CA ALA A 152 -9.11 -4.77 7.80
C ALA A 152 -8.28 -4.41 6.56
N ALA A 153 -7.37 -3.45 6.66
CA ALA A 153 -6.51 -3.05 5.54
C ALA A 153 -5.67 -4.23 5.03
N VAL A 154 -5.04 -4.97 5.94
CA VAL A 154 -4.25 -6.16 5.59
C VAL A 154 -5.12 -7.28 5.03
N LEU A 155 -6.31 -7.50 5.58
CA LEU A 155 -7.24 -8.49 5.05
C LEU A 155 -7.57 -8.21 3.58
N PHE A 156 -7.95 -6.97 3.25
CA PHE A 156 -8.27 -6.61 1.88
C PHE A 156 -7.05 -6.60 0.95
N ALA A 157 -5.86 -6.21 1.44
CA ALA A 157 -4.62 -6.32 0.68
C ALA A 157 -4.24 -7.78 0.38
N ALA A 158 -4.44 -8.67 1.34
CA ALA A 158 -4.21 -10.10 1.17
C ALA A 158 -5.20 -10.70 0.17
N LEU A 159 -6.49 -10.36 0.27
CA LEU A 159 -7.49 -10.77 -0.70
C LEU A 159 -7.16 -10.27 -2.11
N ALA A 160 -6.68 -9.02 -2.26
CA ALA A 160 -6.23 -8.50 -3.54
C ALA A 160 -5.02 -9.30 -4.08
N THR A 161 -4.05 -9.59 -3.22
CA THR A 161 -2.82 -10.33 -3.58
C THR A 161 -3.15 -11.75 -4.04
N PHE A 162 -4.02 -12.46 -3.31
CA PHE A 162 -4.39 -13.86 -3.54
C PHE A 162 -5.71 -14.04 -4.31
N ARG A 163 -6.17 -13.00 -5.00
CA ARG A 163 -7.44 -12.99 -5.75
C ARG A 163 -7.64 -14.19 -6.70
N ASN A 164 -6.55 -14.67 -7.32
CA ASN A 164 -6.60 -15.78 -8.28
C ASN A 164 -7.00 -17.11 -7.61
N GLU A 165 -6.90 -17.21 -6.29
CA GLU A 165 -7.32 -18.40 -5.54
C GLU A 165 -8.86 -18.51 -5.42
N PHE A 166 -9.60 -17.42 -5.65
CA PHE A 166 -11.05 -17.38 -5.49
C PHE A 166 -11.83 -16.70 -6.62
N VAL A 167 -11.15 -16.00 -7.54
CA VAL A 167 -11.72 -15.47 -8.79
C VAL A 167 -11.05 -16.20 -9.96
N THR A 168 -11.80 -17.07 -10.62
CA THR A 168 -11.29 -17.94 -11.69
C THR A 168 -11.19 -17.25 -13.05
N ASP A 169 -12.02 -16.22 -13.28
CA ASP A 169 -12.01 -15.44 -14.50
C ASP A 169 -10.94 -14.33 -14.44
N LEU A 170 -10.09 -14.25 -15.47
CA LEU A 170 -8.91 -13.38 -15.46
C LEU A 170 -9.29 -11.89 -15.45
N ASP A 171 -10.27 -11.50 -16.25
CA ASP A 171 -10.71 -10.11 -16.36
C ASP A 171 -11.34 -9.67 -15.02
N ASN A 172 -12.24 -10.47 -14.47
CA ASN A 172 -12.84 -10.20 -13.16
C ASN A 172 -11.80 -10.23 -12.03
N SER A 173 -10.74 -11.04 -12.15
CA SER A 173 -9.64 -11.07 -11.19
C SER A 173 -8.88 -9.75 -11.18
N ILE A 174 -8.56 -9.18 -12.34
CA ILE A 174 -7.89 -7.86 -12.43
C ILE A 174 -8.76 -6.78 -11.78
N ASP A 175 -10.06 -6.75 -12.07
CA ASP A 175 -10.95 -5.77 -11.46
C ASP A 175 -11.09 -5.98 -9.94
N ALA A 176 -11.18 -7.24 -9.48
CA ALA A 176 -11.19 -7.57 -8.07
C ALA A 176 -9.93 -7.08 -7.35
N TYR A 177 -8.75 -7.18 -7.97
CA TYR A 177 -7.51 -6.61 -7.42
C TYR A 177 -7.67 -5.12 -7.12
N HIS A 178 -8.12 -4.33 -8.10
CA HIS A 178 -8.22 -2.88 -7.97
C HIS A 178 -9.23 -2.48 -6.88
N TYR A 179 -10.41 -3.12 -6.85
CA TYR A 179 -11.43 -2.81 -5.85
C TYR A 179 -11.03 -3.22 -4.44
N LEU A 180 -10.47 -4.42 -4.26
CA LEU A 180 -10.00 -4.90 -2.95
C LEU A 180 -8.85 -4.02 -2.44
N LEU A 181 -7.91 -3.68 -3.32
CA LEU A 181 -6.82 -2.79 -2.94
C LEU A 181 -7.31 -1.38 -2.62
N ALA A 182 -8.30 -0.85 -3.33
CA ALA A 182 -8.92 0.44 -3.02
C ALA A 182 -9.54 0.45 -1.60
N ILE A 183 -10.27 -0.61 -1.24
CA ILE A 183 -10.81 -0.77 0.12
C ILE A 183 -9.68 -0.82 1.15
N SER A 184 -8.59 -1.56 0.84
CA SER A 184 -7.40 -1.61 1.69
C SER A 184 -6.79 -0.21 1.92
N LEU A 185 -6.64 0.61 0.87
CA LEU A 185 -6.14 1.98 0.99
C LEU A 185 -7.02 2.84 1.92
N ILE A 186 -8.36 2.71 1.81
CA ILE A 186 -9.29 3.42 2.70
C ILE A 186 -9.07 2.99 4.14
N CYS A 187 -8.96 1.69 4.40
CA CYS A 187 -8.70 1.16 5.74
C CYS A 187 -7.35 1.65 6.30
N PHE A 188 -6.29 1.68 5.49
CA PHE A 188 -5.01 2.28 5.89
C PHE A 188 -5.16 3.77 6.20
N GLY A 189 -5.88 4.54 5.39
CA GLY A 189 -6.20 5.94 5.68
C GLY A 189 -6.95 6.13 7.01
N MET A 190 -7.94 5.28 7.29
CA MET A 190 -8.70 5.30 8.53
C MET A 190 -7.85 4.90 9.75
N ALA A 191 -6.92 3.96 9.59
CA ALA A 191 -5.91 3.64 10.60
C ALA A 191 -4.94 4.80 10.81
N ALA A 192 -4.54 5.48 9.73
CA ALA A 192 -3.62 6.60 9.75
C ALA A 192 -4.24 7.87 10.36
N ALA A 193 -5.57 8.02 10.36
CA ALA A 193 -6.26 9.15 10.98
C ALA A 193 -5.86 9.32 12.46
N ARG A 194 -5.52 10.56 12.86
CA ARG A 194 -5.45 10.95 14.28
C ARG A 194 -6.86 11.30 14.77
N PRO A 195 -7.19 11.07 16.06
CA PRO A 195 -8.42 11.61 16.64
C PRO A 195 -8.46 13.12 16.39
N SER A 196 -9.57 13.65 15.87
CA SER A 196 -9.78 15.08 15.79
C SER A 196 -9.78 15.64 17.22
N VAL A 197 -8.84 16.55 17.50
CA VAL A 197 -8.87 17.42 18.68
C VAL A 197 -10.10 18.32 18.58
#